data_AF-A0AAW0JWL6-F1
#
_entry.id   AF-A0AAW0JWL6-F1
#
_cell.length_a   1.000
_cell.length_b   1.000
_cell.length_c   1.000
_cell.angle_alpha   90.00
_cell.angle_beta   90.00
_cell.angle_gamma   90.00
#
_symmetry.space_group_name_H-M   'P 1'
#
loop_
_entity.id
_entity.type
_entity.pdbx_description
1 polymer ?
#
loop_
_entity_poly.entity_id
_entity_poly.type
_entity_poly.pdbx_seq_one_letter_code
_entity_poly.pdbx_strand_id
1 'polypeptide(L)'
;MTGMQLASSDFLFLDLCSVLDPDRPVKIDKHAILDDAIRVLNQLRSESQELKETNEKLKEEIKSLKAEKHELREEKLMLKADKERMEQQLKAMAIPPAGFMPGHPAAYHAGPNKMPAEKHELREEKLMLKADKERMEQQLKAMAIPPAGFMPGHPAAYHAGPNKMPVFPSYGFVPMWQYMPPAARDTSHDHELRPPAA
;
A
#
# COMPACT_ATOMS: atom_id res chain seq x y z
N MET A 1 -66.72 0.65 34.60
CA MET A 1 -65.44 1.30 34.23
C MET A 1 -64.28 0.31 34.07
N THR A 2 -64.30 -0.85 34.72
CA THR A 2 -63.22 -1.85 34.68
C THR A 2 -63.02 -2.57 33.33
N GLY A 3 -64.09 -2.80 32.55
CA GLY A 3 -64.00 -3.55 31.28
C GLY A 3 -63.25 -2.83 30.15
N MET A 4 -63.39 -1.50 30.03
CA MET A 4 -62.66 -0.72 29.00
C MET A 4 -61.16 -0.63 29.29
N GLN A 5 -60.77 -0.61 30.56
CA GLN A 5 -59.38 -0.48 30.97
C GLN A 5 -58.59 -1.79 30.75
N LEU A 6 -59.25 -2.94 30.90
CA LEU A 6 -58.69 -4.26 30.58
C LEU A 6 -58.43 -4.41 29.08
N ALA A 7 -59.42 -4.08 28.23
CA ALA A 7 -59.27 -4.14 26.79
C ALA A 7 -58.11 -3.25 26.30
N SER A 8 -58.01 -2.02 26.83
CA SER A 8 -56.91 -1.11 26.50
C SER A 8 -55.53 -1.67 26.87
N SER A 9 -55.41 -2.34 28.02
CA SER A 9 -54.17 -3.00 28.42
C SER A 9 -53.79 -4.14 27.48
N ASP A 10 -54.74 -4.97 27.08
CA ASP A 10 -54.46 -6.12 26.21
C ASP A 10 -53.94 -5.67 24.84
N PHE A 11 -54.53 -4.62 24.25
CA PHE A 11 -54.06 -4.05 22.99
C PHE A 11 -52.60 -3.58 23.06
N LEU A 12 -52.19 -2.93 24.16
CA LEU A 12 -50.81 -2.48 24.34
C LEU A 12 -49.80 -3.64 24.38
N PHE A 13 -50.16 -4.77 24.99
CA PHE A 13 -49.29 -5.95 25.01
C PHE A 13 -49.16 -6.59 23.63
N LEU A 14 -50.25 -6.69 22.86
CA LEU A 14 -50.18 -7.19 21.49
C LEU A 14 -49.31 -6.29 20.60
N ASP A 15 -49.47 -4.97 20.72
CA ASP A 15 -48.66 -4.00 19.97
C ASP A 15 -47.17 -4.14 20.29
N LEU A 16 -46.83 -4.17 21.58
CA LEU A 16 -45.45 -4.42 22.04
C LEU A 16 -44.90 -5.75 21.52
N CYS A 17 -45.71 -6.81 21.55
CA CYS A 17 -45.30 -8.12 21.06
C CYS A 17 -44.93 -8.09 19.57
N SER A 18 -45.69 -7.35 18.75
CA SER A 18 -45.43 -7.19 17.32
C SER A 18 -44.16 -6.39 17.02
N VAL A 19 -43.80 -5.43 17.89
CA VAL A 19 -42.57 -4.63 17.76
C VAL A 19 -41.34 -5.44 18.16
N LEU A 20 -41.44 -6.24 19.23
CA LEU A 20 -40.31 -7.02 19.74
C LEU A 20 -39.92 -8.16 18.81
N ASP A 21 -40.89 -8.76 18.14
CA ASP A 21 -40.67 -9.90 17.26
C ASP A 21 -41.75 -9.96 16.17
N PRO A 22 -41.58 -9.25 15.05
CA PRO A 22 -42.56 -9.18 13.97
C PRO A 22 -42.85 -10.54 13.33
N ASP A 23 -41.90 -11.47 13.38
CA ASP A 23 -41.92 -12.74 12.65
C ASP A 23 -42.43 -13.92 13.50
N ARG A 24 -42.69 -13.70 14.80
CA ARG A 24 -43.09 -14.77 15.74
C ARG A 24 -44.59 -14.70 16.06
N PRO A 25 -45.27 -15.86 16.25
CA PRO A 25 -46.66 -15.89 16.65
C PRO A 25 -46.89 -15.13 17.97
N VAL A 26 -48.03 -14.41 18.04
CA VAL A 26 -48.41 -13.54 19.16
C VAL A 26 -48.34 -14.31 20.48
N LYS A 27 -47.44 -13.87 21.35
CA LYS A 27 -47.36 -14.39 22.72
C LYS A 27 -48.54 -13.81 23.50
N ILE A 28 -49.21 -14.66 24.27
CA ILE A 28 -50.38 -14.27 25.08
C ILE A 28 -49.95 -14.00 26.54
N ASP A 29 -48.79 -14.51 26.96
CA ASP A 29 -48.27 -14.29 28.30
C ASP A 29 -47.61 -12.91 28.43
N LYS A 30 -48.28 -12.03 29.17
CA LYS A 30 -47.84 -10.65 29.44
C LYS A 30 -46.48 -10.58 30.11
N HIS A 31 -46.13 -11.51 31.00
CA HIS A 31 -44.83 -11.49 31.69
C HIS A 31 -43.70 -11.80 30.71
N ALA A 32 -43.87 -12.83 29.90
CA ALA A 32 -42.89 -13.19 28.86
C ALA A 32 -42.67 -12.04 27.86
N ILE A 33 -43.72 -11.29 27.49
CA ILE A 33 -43.60 -10.11 26.63
C ILE A 33 -42.73 -9.03 27.30
N LEU A 34 -42.92 -8.77 28.60
CA LEU A 34 -42.12 -7.79 29.33
C LEU A 34 -40.67 -8.22 29.48
N ASP A 35 -40.42 -9.50 29.79
CA ASP A 35 -39.06 -10.04 29.88
C ASP A 35 -38.32 -9.93 28.54
N ASP A 36 -39.02 -10.24 27.44
CA ASP A 36 -38.50 -10.05 26.08
C ASP A 36 -38.23 -8.57 25.79
N ALA A 37 -39.14 -7.67 26.19
CA ALA A 37 -38.96 -6.24 26.02
C ALA A 37 -37.71 -5.72 26.73
N ILE A 38 -37.52 -6.12 27.98
CA ILE A 38 -36.36 -5.74 28.79
C ILE A 38 -35.08 -6.28 28.14
N ARG A 39 -35.08 -7.53 27.67
CA ARG A 39 -33.93 -8.13 26.99
C ARG A 39 -33.57 -7.37 25.71
N VAL A 40 -34.54 -7.12 24.83
CA VAL A 40 -34.32 -6.40 23.56
C VAL A 40 -33.87 -4.97 23.82
N LEU A 41 -34.48 -4.26 24.78
CA LEU A 41 -34.06 -2.91 25.15
C LEU A 41 -32.62 -2.85 25.64
N ASN A 42 -32.20 -3.80 26.48
CA ASN A 42 -30.81 -3.85 26.96
C ASN A 42 -29.83 -4.17 25.82
N GLN A 43 -30.21 -5.06 24.91
CA GLN A 43 -29.40 -5.39 23.73
C GLN A 43 -29.23 -4.17 22.81
N LEU A 44 -30.34 -3.51 22.43
CA LEU A 44 -30.32 -2.31 21.61
C LEU A 44 -29.54 -1.17 22.27
N ARG A 45 -29.59 -1.06 23.60
CA ARG A 45 -28.78 -0.09 24.36
C ARG A 45 -27.28 -0.39 24.24
N SER A 46 -26.88 -1.66 24.32
CA SER A 46 -25.49 -2.08 24.14
C SER A 46 -25.01 -1.80 22.72
N GLU A 47 -25.77 -2.25 21.72
CA GLU A 47 -25.46 -2.04 20.30
C GLU A 47 -25.38 -0.55 19.95
N SER A 48 -26.31 0.26 20.47
CA SER A 48 -26.28 1.72 20.26
C SER A 48 -25.04 2.35 20.87
N GLN A 49 -24.53 1.83 21.99
CA GLN A 49 -23.33 2.34 22.64
C GLN A 49 -22.07 1.92 21.86
N GLU A 50 -21.98 0.67 21.41
CA GLU A 50 -20.88 0.18 20.56
C GLU A 50 -20.84 0.91 19.22
N LEU A 51 -21.99 1.15 18.58
CA LEU A 51 -22.10 1.94 17.35
C LEU A 51 -21.62 3.38 17.58
N LYS A 52 -21.92 3.97 18.73
CA LYS A 52 -21.44 5.30 19.09
C LYS A 52 -19.92 5.33 19.24
N GLU A 53 -19.34 4.36 19.94
CA GLU A 53 -17.89 4.25 20.15
C GLU A 53 -17.13 4.01 18.84
N THR A 54 -17.63 3.09 18.00
CA THR A 54 -17.03 2.82 16.67
C THR A 54 -17.14 4.02 15.74
N ASN A 55 -18.24 4.78 15.80
CA ASN A 55 -18.41 6.00 15.02
C ASN A 55 -17.39 7.09 15.43
N GLU A 56 -17.18 7.29 16.74
CA GLU A 56 -16.17 8.23 17.24
C GLU A 56 -14.76 7.79 16.83
N LYS A 57 -14.42 6.50 16.98
CA LYS A 57 -13.13 5.96 16.53
C LYS A 57 -12.89 6.19 15.03
N LEU A 58 -13.90 5.93 14.19
CA LEU A 58 -13.79 6.17 12.74
C LEU A 58 -13.61 7.65 12.41
N LYS A 59 -14.26 8.56 13.14
CA LYS A 59 -14.05 10.02 12.96
C LYS A 59 -12.61 10.41 13.28
N GLU A 60 -12.04 9.87 14.36
CA GLU A 60 -10.65 10.11 14.74
C GLU A 60 -9.67 9.58 13.68
N GLU A 61 -9.91 8.36 13.18
CA GLU A 61 -9.11 7.75 12.12
C GLU A 61 -9.17 8.56 10.81
N ILE A 62 -10.37 9.02 10.41
CA ILE A 62 -10.54 9.92 9.26
C ILE A 62 -9.73 11.21 9.45
N LYS A 63 -9.72 11.77 10.66
CA LYS A 63 -8.97 12.99 10.97
C LYS A 63 -7.46 12.75 10.87
N SER A 64 -6.97 11.64 11.44
CA SER A 64 -5.56 11.24 11.36
C SER A 64 -5.12 10.99 9.92
N LEU A 65 -5.87 10.20 9.15
CA LEU A 65 -5.58 9.92 7.74
C LEU A 65 -5.58 11.19 6.88
N LYS A 66 -6.43 12.17 7.18
CA LYS A 66 -6.40 13.47 6.48
C LYS A 66 -5.10 14.24 6.76
N ALA A 67 -4.60 14.19 8.00
CA ALA A 67 -3.34 14.82 8.37
C ALA A 67 -2.15 14.11 7.72
N GLU A 68 -2.05 12.78 7.83
CA GLU A 68 -0.98 11.99 7.20
C GLU A 68 -0.96 12.18 5.68
N LYS A 69 -2.13 12.17 5.04
CA LYS A 69 -2.26 12.45 3.61
C LYS A 69 -1.77 13.86 3.23
N HIS A 70 -1.84 14.83 4.14
CA HIS A 70 -1.30 16.17 3.92
C HIS A 70 0.23 16.15 4.03
N GLU A 71 0.77 15.58 5.11
CA GLU A 71 2.21 15.45 5.33
C GLU A 71 2.90 14.71 4.18
N LEU A 72 2.34 13.59 3.70
CA LEU A 72 2.86 12.86 2.55
C LEU A 72 2.89 13.69 1.25
N ARG A 73 1.98 14.66 1.09
CA ARG A 73 2.06 15.58 -0.06
C ARG A 73 3.21 16.56 0.08
N GLU A 74 3.43 17.08 1.28
CA GLU A 74 4.53 18.00 1.56
C GLU A 74 5.88 17.29 1.38
N GLU A 75 6.03 16.09 1.94
CA GLU A 75 7.22 15.26 1.74
C GLU A 75 7.46 14.94 0.26
N LYS A 76 6.41 14.57 -0.49
CA LYS A 76 6.52 14.32 -1.93
C LYS A 76 7.02 15.55 -2.70
N LEU A 77 6.56 16.74 -2.34
CA LEU A 77 7.01 17.99 -2.97
C LEU A 77 8.48 18.28 -2.63
N MET A 78 8.87 18.10 -1.36
CA MET A 78 10.26 18.27 -0.94
C MET A 78 11.19 17.29 -1.65
N LEU A 79 10.86 16.00 -1.68
CA LEU A 79 11.65 14.98 -2.38
C LEU A 79 11.77 15.26 -3.88
N LYS A 80 10.72 15.82 -4.50
CA LYS A 80 10.79 16.22 -5.90
C LYS A 80 11.79 17.37 -6.11
N ALA A 81 11.78 18.36 -5.22
CA ALA A 81 12.73 19.48 -5.28
C ALA A 81 14.18 19.01 -5.03
N ASP A 82 14.41 18.15 -4.05
CA ASP A 82 15.73 17.61 -3.77
C ASP A 82 16.24 16.70 -4.89
N LYS A 83 15.36 15.89 -5.49
CA LYS A 83 15.68 15.11 -6.70
C LYS A 83 16.15 16.03 -7.84
N GLU A 84 15.41 17.09 -8.13
CA GLU A 84 15.78 18.04 -9.18
C GLU A 84 17.13 18.73 -8.88
N ARG A 85 17.37 19.12 -7.63
CA ARG A 85 18.65 19.68 -7.20
C ARG A 85 19.81 18.69 -7.42
N MET A 86 19.64 17.43 -7.05
CA MET A 86 20.66 16.39 -7.26
C MET A 86 20.91 16.12 -8.73
N GLU A 87 19.86 16.06 -9.56
CA GLU A 87 20.00 15.90 -11.02
C GLU A 87 20.76 17.07 -11.66
N GLN A 88 20.52 18.31 -11.19
CA GLN A 88 21.28 19.48 -11.63
C GLN A 88 22.75 19.39 -11.20
N GLN A 89 23.04 18.96 -9.97
CA GLN A 89 24.42 18.73 -9.51
C GLN A 89 25.13 17.67 -10.34
N LEU A 90 24.48 16.52 -10.60
CA LEU A 90 25.04 15.46 -11.44
C LEU A 90 25.29 15.95 -12.87
N LYS A 91 24.38 16.74 -13.44
CA LYS A 91 24.57 17.33 -14.76
C LYS A 91 25.73 18.33 -14.80
N ALA A 92 25.94 19.11 -13.73
CA ALA A 92 27.07 20.02 -13.60
C ALA A 92 28.40 19.29 -13.37
N MET A 93 28.38 18.13 -12.72
CA MET A 93 29.55 17.29 -12.44
C MET A 93 29.87 16.29 -13.57
N ALA A 94 28.96 16.09 -14.52
CA ALA A 94 29.21 15.29 -15.71
C ALA A 94 30.29 15.96 -16.58
N ILE A 95 31.54 15.58 -16.35
CA ILE A 95 32.67 15.93 -17.21
C ILE A 95 32.33 15.41 -18.62
N PRO A 96 32.37 16.26 -19.68
CA PRO A 96 32.17 15.77 -21.04
C PRO A 96 33.17 14.64 -21.33
N PRO A 97 32.80 13.61 -22.11
CA PRO A 97 33.71 12.52 -22.42
C PRO A 97 35.00 13.13 -22.95
N ALA A 98 36.12 12.77 -22.30
CA ALA A 98 37.46 13.26 -22.60
C ALA A 98 37.88 12.79 -24.00
N GLY A 99 37.33 13.43 -25.03
CA GLY A 99 37.96 13.56 -26.32
C GLY A 99 39.03 14.63 -26.19
N PHE A 100 40.29 14.20 -26.26
CA PHE A 100 41.50 15.03 -26.27
C PHE A 100 42.15 15.31 -24.91
N MET A 101 42.98 14.38 -24.46
CA MET A 101 44.03 14.65 -23.47
C MET A 101 45.25 15.24 -24.20
N PRO A 102 45.69 16.49 -23.92
CA PRO A 102 47.00 16.97 -24.33
C PRO A 102 48.08 16.17 -23.59
N GLY A 103 49.05 15.63 -24.32
CA GLY A 103 50.14 14.84 -23.74
C GLY A 103 50.93 15.63 -22.70
N HIS A 104 50.97 15.14 -21.46
CA HIS A 104 51.92 15.61 -20.45
C HIS A 104 53.31 15.05 -20.76
N PRO A 105 54.37 15.89 -20.86
CA PRO A 105 55.72 15.39 -20.90
C PRO A 105 56.15 14.89 -19.52
N ALA A 106 56.76 13.71 -19.51
CA ALA A 106 57.38 13.11 -18.34
C ALA A 106 58.52 13.99 -17.81
N ALA A 107 58.47 14.34 -16.52
CA ALA A 107 59.64 14.82 -15.80
C ALA A 107 59.62 14.22 -14.38
N TYR A 108 60.57 13.31 -14.15
CA TYR A 108 60.88 12.70 -12.86
C TYR A 108 61.42 13.75 -11.89
N HIS A 109 60.93 13.77 -10.65
CA HIS A 109 61.72 14.22 -9.50
C HIS A 109 61.48 13.28 -8.32
N ALA A 110 62.48 12.44 -8.03
CA ALA A 110 62.56 11.63 -6.83
C ALA A 110 63.03 12.50 -5.66
N GLY A 111 62.16 12.68 -4.65
CA GLY A 111 62.48 13.28 -3.34
C GLY A 111 62.71 12.20 -2.27
N PRO A 112 63.36 12.54 -1.14
CA PRO A 112 63.98 11.58 -0.23
C PRO A 112 62.98 10.80 0.65
N ASN A 113 63.35 9.56 0.94
CA ASN A 113 62.63 8.52 1.67
C ASN A 113 61.90 8.97 2.96
N LYS A 114 60.56 8.85 2.94
CA LYS A 114 59.70 8.58 4.12
C LYS A 114 58.86 7.30 3.95
N MET A 115 59.29 6.42 3.03
CA MET A 115 58.43 5.40 2.43
C MET A 115 58.21 4.06 3.18
N PRO A 116 58.90 3.65 4.27
CA PRO A 116 58.63 2.30 4.80
C PRO A 116 57.33 2.22 5.60
N ALA A 117 56.94 3.28 6.34
CA ALA A 117 55.74 3.28 7.18
C ALA A 117 54.45 3.54 6.38
N GLU A 118 54.44 4.57 5.52
CA GLU A 118 53.29 4.88 4.66
C GLU A 118 52.99 3.75 3.67
N LYS A 119 54.02 3.04 3.20
CA LYS A 119 53.85 1.85 2.33
C LYS A 119 53.28 0.65 3.08
N HIS A 120 53.53 0.54 4.38
CA HIS A 120 52.90 -0.48 5.23
C HIS A 120 51.42 -0.17 5.42
N GLU A 121 51.11 1.07 5.76
CA GLU A 121 49.74 1.56 5.96
C GLU A 121 48.89 1.42 4.69
N LEU A 122 49.42 1.80 3.51
CA LEU A 122 48.75 1.58 2.22
C LEU A 122 48.53 0.09 1.88
N ARG A 123 49.39 -0.82 2.38
CA ARG A 123 49.20 -2.26 2.18
C ARG A 123 48.05 -2.78 3.04
N GLU A 124 47.95 -2.31 4.28
CA GLU A 124 46.86 -2.66 5.19
C GLU A 124 45.52 -2.12 4.69
N GLU A 125 45.48 -0.85 4.26
CA GLU A 125 44.28 -0.23 3.70
C GLU A 125 43.82 -0.95 2.42
N LYS A 126 44.76 -1.31 1.53
CA LYS A 126 44.46 -2.09 0.33
C LYS A 126 43.88 -3.48 0.65
N LEU A 127 44.36 -4.11 1.72
CA LEU A 127 43.83 -5.41 2.18
C LEU A 127 42.40 -5.26 2.71
N MET A 128 42.11 -4.22 3.48
CA MET A 128 40.76 -3.93 3.96
C MET A 128 39.80 -3.62 2.81
N LEU A 129 40.20 -2.74 1.88
CA LEU A 129 39.38 -2.42 0.71
C LEU A 129 39.13 -3.63 -0.19
N LYS A 130 40.09 -4.56 -0.28
CA LYS A 130 39.90 -5.82 -1.00
C LYS A 130 38.88 -6.72 -0.32
N ALA A 131 38.92 -6.83 1.01
CA ALA A 131 37.95 -7.60 1.78
C ALA A 131 36.55 -7.01 1.67
N ASP A 132 36.43 -5.68 1.74
CA ASP A 132 35.13 -5.00 1.63
C ASP A 132 34.53 -5.13 0.22
N LYS A 133 35.37 -5.02 -0.81
CA LYS A 133 34.96 -5.30 -2.20
C LYS A 133 34.43 -6.72 -2.37
N GLU A 134 35.13 -7.72 -1.84
CA GLU A 134 34.69 -9.11 -1.92
C GLU A 134 33.37 -9.33 -1.18
N ARG A 135 33.20 -8.70 -0.01
CA ARG A 135 31.93 -8.73 0.74
C ARG A 135 30.78 -8.11 -0.07
N MET A 136 31.03 -7.01 -0.77
CA MET A 136 30.04 -6.34 -1.61
C MET A 136 29.68 -7.18 -2.85
N GLU A 137 30.66 -7.82 -3.50
CA GLU A 137 30.43 -8.77 -4.60
C GLU A 137 29.63 -10.00 -4.13
N GLN A 138 29.92 -10.51 -2.92
CA GLN A 138 29.15 -11.59 -2.32
C GLN A 138 27.71 -11.17 -2.00
N GLN A 139 27.49 -9.94 -1.51
CA GLN A 139 26.13 -9.40 -1.34
C GLN A 139 25.39 -9.29 -2.67
N LEU A 140 26.02 -8.78 -3.72
CA LEU A 140 25.43 -8.71 -5.06
C LEU A 140 25.11 -10.10 -5.63
N LYS A 141 25.95 -11.10 -5.33
CA LYS A 141 25.73 -12.48 -5.78
C LYS A 141 24.65 -13.22 -4.97
N ALA A 142 24.55 -12.92 -3.66
CA ALA A 142 23.51 -13.45 -2.78
C ALA A 142 22.14 -12.80 -3.05
N MET A 143 22.15 -11.54 -3.52
CA MET A 143 20.98 -10.87 -4.05
C MET A 143 20.69 -11.46 -5.44
N ALA A 144 20.14 -12.68 -5.46
CA ALA A 144 19.76 -13.39 -6.67
C ALA A 144 18.70 -12.59 -7.43
N ILE A 145 19.15 -11.67 -8.29
CA ILE A 145 18.34 -11.10 -9.35
C ILE A 145 18.13 -12.25 -10.33
N PRO A 146 16.89 -12.77 -10.50
CA PRO A 146 16.67 -13.82 -11.48
C PRO A 146 17.10 -13.30 -12.86
N PRO A 147 17.87 -14.08 -13.64
CA PRO A 147 18.26 -13.66 -14.98
C PRO A 147 16.99 -13.44 -15.81
N ALA A 148 16.80 -12.21 -16.26
CA ALA A 148 15.79 -11.88 -17.25
C ALA A 148 16.12 -12.66 -18.53
N GLY A 149 15.44 -13.78 -18.79
CA GLY A 149 15.76 -14.56 -19.98
C GLY A 149 15.00 -15.85 -20.28
N PHE A 150 14.10 -16.34 -19.43
CA PHE A 150 13.33 -17.54 -19.79
C PHE A 150 11.84 -17.39 -19.47
N MET A 151 11.07 -16.94 -20.47
CA MET A 151 9.61 -17.03 -20.47
C MET A 151 9.23 -18.27 -21.30
N PRO A 152 8.45 -19.23 -20.75
CA PRO A 152 7.78 -20.25 -21.55
C PRO A 152 6.85 -19.56 -22.56
N GLY A 153 6.92 -19.96 -23.82
CA GLY A 153 6.04 -19.42 -24.86
C GLY A 153 4.58 -19.72 -24.53
N HIS A 154 3.79 -18.68 -24.25
CA HIS A 154 2.34 -18.79 -24.20
C HIS A 154 1.75 -18.70 -25.61
N PRO A 155 0.70 -19.47 -25.91
CA PRO A 155 0.11 -19.52 -27.25
C PRO A 155 -0.53 -18.17 -27.59
N ALA A 156 -0.40 -17.78 -28.85
CA ALA A 156 -1.03 -16.61 -29.40
C ALA A 156 -2.56 -16.67 -29.20
N ALA A 157 -3.06 -15.86 -28.28
CA ALA A 157 -4.48 -15.54 -28.21
C ALA A 157 -4.78 -14.47 -29.26
N TYR A 158 -5.49 -14.87 -30.31
CA TYR A 158 -6.27 -13.99 -31.16
C TYR A 158 -7.23 -13.12 -30.27
N HIS A 159 -7.74 -11.92 -30.61
CA HIS A 159 -8.27 -11.40 -31.87
C HIS A 159 -8.45 -9.86 -31.80
N ALA A 160 -8.49 -9.27 -33.01
CA ALA A 160 -9.41 -8.26 -33.53
C ALA A 160 -9.34 -6.77 -33.08
N GLY A 161 -8.83 -5.94 -33.99
CA GLY A 161 -9.11 -4.51 -34.11
C GLY A 161 -8.28 -3.90 -35.24
N PRO A 162 -8.85 -3.14 -36.21
CA PRO A 162 -8.09 -2.62 -37.34
C PRO A 162 -7.36 -1.35 -36.91
N ASN A 163 -6.34 -1.47 -36.07
CA ASN A 163 -5.47 -0.34 -35.77
C ASN A 163 -4.02 -0.70 -36.08
N LYS A 164 -3.55 -0.13 -37.19
CA LYS A 164 -2.20 -0.31 -37.73
C LYS A 164 -1.21 0.52 -36.88
N MET A 165 -0.84 0.03 -35.71
CA MET A 165 0.31 0.54 -34.97
C MET A 165 1.41 -0.53 -34.97
N PRO A 166 2.61 -0.26 -35.51
CA PRO A 166 3.73 -1.18 -35.37
C PRO A 166 4.09 -1.32 -33.88
N VAL A 167 3.94 -2.52 -33.34
CA VAL A 167 4.35 -2.85 -31.99
C VAL A 167 5.87 -2.93 -31.97
N PHE A 168 6.53 -1.94 -31.36
CA PHE A 168 7.96 -1.97 -31.10
C PHE A 168 8.27 -3.07 -30.08
N PRO A 169 9.10 -4.08 -30.41
CA PRO A 169 9.38 -5.21 -29.51
C PRO A 169 10.11 -4.86 -28.21
N SER A 170 10.57 -3.60 -28.04
CA SER A 170 11.47 -3.20 -26.96
C SER A 170 10.78 -2.58 -25.73
N TYR A 171 9.48 -2.28 -25.80
CA TYR A 171 8.70 -1.95 -24.60
C TYR A 171 7.99 -3.23 -24.15
N GLY A 172 8.69 -4.02 -23.34
CA GLY A 172 8.06 -5.08 -22.57
C GLY A 172 7.07 -4.45 -21.59
N PHE A 173 5.83 -4.28 -22.01
CA PHE A 173 4.71 -4.04 -21.11
C PHE A 173 4.55 -5.32 -20.29
N VAL A 174 5.30 -5.45 -19.19
CA VAL A 174 5.00 -6.44 -18.16
C VAL A 174 3.78 -5.88 -17.43
N PRO A 175 2.59 -6.45 -17.64
CA PRO A 175 1.42 -5.85 -17.06
C PRO A 175 1.44 -6.17 -15.57
N MET A 176 1.39 -5.11 -14.74
CA MET A 176 1.54 -5.19 -13.29
C MET A 176 0.50 -6.08 -12.61
N TRP A 177 -0.59 -6.44 -13.29
CA TRP A 177 -1.60 -7.37 -12.77
C TRP A 177 -0.98 -8.72 -12.38
N GLN A 178 0.11 -9.17 -13.02
CA GLN A 178 0.82 -10.41 -12.68
C GLN A 178 1.42 -10.44 -11.26
N TYR A 179 1.60 -9.27 -10.64
CA TYR A 179 2.08 -9.14 -9.26
C TYR A 179 0.97 -8.84 -8.25
N MET A 180 -0.28 -8.68 -8.71
CA MET A 180 -1.42 -8.45 -7.82
C MET A 180 -1.93 -9.75 -7.19
N PRO A 181 -2.34 -9.73 -5.91
CA PRO A 181 -2.98 -10.87 -5.25
C PRO A 181 -4.23 -11.34 -6.02
N PRO A 182 -4.58 -12.65 -6.02
CA PRO A 182 -5.75 -13.17 -6.73
C PRO A 182 -7.06 -12.45 -6.38
N ALA A 183 -7.25 -12.07 -5.12
CA ALA A 183 -8.41 -11.32 -4.65
C ALA A 183 -8.54 -9.92 -5.29
N ALA A 184 -7.43 -9.31 -5.72
CA ALA A 184 -7.45 -8.00 -6.39
C ALA A 184 -7.60 -8.10 -7.91
N ARG A 185 -7.54 -9.33 -8.46
CA ARG A 185 -7.86 -9.61 -9.88
C ARG A 185 -9.32 -9.99 -10.09
N ASP A 186 -10.03 -10.26 -9.00
CA ASP A 186 -11.44 -10.62 -9.06
C ASP A 186 -12.31 -9.37 -9.23
N THR A 187 -12.60 -9.05 -10.47
CA THR A 187 -13.50 -7.94 -10.83
C THR A 187 -14.96 -8.39 -10.93
N SER A 188 -15.29 -9.63 -10.53
CA SER A 188 -16.65 -10.15 -10.62
C SER A 188 -17.66 -9.33 -9.82
N HIS A 189 -17.24 -8.66 -8.74
CA HIS A 189 -18.09 -7.83 -7.90
C HIS A 189 -17.92 -6.31 -8.15
N ASP A 190 -17.08 -5.90 -9.10
CA ASP A 190 -16.78 -4.48 -9.35
C ASP A 190 -18.02 -3.69 -9.84
N HIS A 191 -18.99 -4.40 -10.42
CA HIS A 191 -20.28 -3.87 -10.88
C HIS A 191 -21.25 -3.51 -9.73
N GLU A 192 -21.02 -4.04 -8.53
CA GLU A 192 -21.83 -3.70 -7.34
C GLU A 192 -21.37 -2.38 -6.71
N LEU A 193 -20.08 -2.06 -6.82
CA LEU A 193 -19.45 -0.87 -6.22
C LEU A 193 -19.47 0.36 -7.14
N ARG A 194 -19.72 0.17 -8.44
CA ARG A 194 -19.90 1.27 -9.41
C ARG A 194 -21.13 1.01 -10.29
N PRO A 195 -22.33 1.42 -9.86
CA PRO A 195 -23.44 1.50 -10.79
C PRO A 195 -23.06 2.44 -11.96
N PRO A 196 -23.48 2.14 -13.20
CA PRO A 196 -23.21 3.00 -14.34
C PRO A 196 -23.81 4.37 -14.02
N ALA A 197 -22.96 5.41 -14.05
CA ALA A 197 -23.41 6.77 -13.85
C ALA A 197 -24.59 7.05 -14.81
N ALA A 198 -25.73 7.42 -14.21
CA ALA A 198 -26.89 7.92 -14.93
C ALA A 198 -26.60 9.28 -15.58
#